data_AF-A0A7X7LKA7-F1
#
_entry.id   AF-A0A7X7LKA7-F1
#
_cell.length_a   1.000
_cell.length_b   1.000
_cell.length_c   1.000
_cell.angle_alpha   90.00
_cell.angle_beta   90.00
_cell.angle_gamma   90.00
#
_symmetry.space_group_name_H-M   'P 1'
#
loop_
_entity.id
_entity.type
_entity.pdbx_description
1 polymer ?
#
loop_
_entity_poly.entity_id
_entity_poly.type
_entity_poly.pdbx_seq_one_letter_code
_entity_poly.pdbx_strand_id
1 'polypeptide(L)'
;MKLINFLVFAFLCTRLLANNAFEELNKLNIKPAFYYETPFNEECFGKISGAKIVSAGLIYKASDIDLVVFSSNHLFLLDGDNISIFNTAYQLFSSPEFLETIRAGYKINTQADAAIFQDLLYLIDKRTSWTSYFKQDNNWFFIRKTFFEDIEAWKVSTNTNGNITAIEYNSKMAVIIPEEVFEIDYPSVDYEQLNKYELSENLVQKIRGIIDEKIVYSESAKEYTNETLLAVSDAVFHELSFSLTEKITDEDGTYTSSTNQVFQLVTLNNETQYFQNFTELLESSLFLESLKPSFVMKDKKNALVFEAMLDDFTNYMRNEKMVCFEDDVWYFVRDESFDNKEGFAIKVDAEGKIMSIKYSNPLGIEIPKEEFDETTADWGFKLLFPESNSIEVVEGLPVDYAIAFNEKPVTQMGAWIFTSF
;
A
#
# COMPACT_ATOMS: atom_id res chain seq x y z
N MET A 1 26.10 -44.21 -1.60
CA MET A 1 24.62 -44.39 -1.72
C MET A 1 23.85 -43.87 -0.48
N LYS A 2 24.29 -42.77 0.14
CA LYS A 2 23.57 -42.10 1.27
C LYS A 2 23.27 -40.62 0.99
N LEU A 3 24.08 -39.95 0.16
CA LEU A 3 23.85 -38.55 -0.25
C LEU A 3 22.64 -38.36 -1.18
N ILE A 4 22.42 -39.29 -2.11
CA ILE A 4 21.31 -39.19 -3.09
C ILE A 4 19.93 -39.32 -2.42
N ASN A 5 19.81 -40.17 -1.39
CA ASN A 5 18.54 -40.31 -0.66
C ASN A 5 18.21 -39.08 0.19
N PHE A 6 19.21 -38.38 0.73
CA PHE A 6 18.97 -37.15 1.51
C PHE A 6 18.55 -35.98 0.62
N LEU A 7 19.16 -35.85 -0.56
CA LEU A 7 18.82 -34.82 -1.55
C LEU A 7 17.44 -35.04 -2.18
N VAL A 8 17.06 -36.29 -2.45
CA VAL A 8 15.72 -36.64 -2.95
C VAL A 8 14.64 -36.44 -1.89
N PHE A 9 14.92 -36.77 -0.62
CA PHE A 9 13.96 -36.57 0.47
C PHE A 9 13.75 -35.08 0.79
N ALA A 10 14.82 -34.28 0.82
CA ALA A 10 14.71 -32.83 0.97
C ALA A 10 13.91 -32.18 -0.18
N PHE A 11 14.11 -32.63 -1.43
CA PHE A 11 13.33 -32.15 -2.59
C PHE A 11 11.86 -32.60 -2.57
N LEU A 12 11.55 -33.78 -2.02
CA LEU A 12 10.17 -34.24 -1.87
C LEU A 12 9.45 -33.48 -0.76
N CYS A 13 10.09 -33.25 0.39
CA CYS A 13 9.51 -32.49 1.48
C CYS A 13 9.23 -31.02 1.09
N THR A 14 10.17 -30.36 0.40
CA THR A 14 9.93 -28.97 -0.07
C THR A 14 8.82 -28.89 -1.12
N ARG A 15 8.67 -29.90 -1.99
CA ARG A 15 7.53 -29.99 -2.93
C ARG A 15 6.20 -30.25 -2.24
N LEU A 16 6.16 -31.11 -1.21
CA LEU A 16 4.95 -31.40 -0.44
C LEU A 16 4.48 -30.16 0.35
N LEU A 17 5.39 -29.43 0.98
CA LEU A 17 5.08 -28.21 1.74
C LEU A 17 4.63 -27.06 0.81
N ALA A 18 5.32 -26.87 -0.32
CA ALA A 18 4.86 -25.92 -1.34
C ALA A 18 3.46 -26.27 -1.87
N ASN A 19 3.15 -27.56 -2.06
CA ASN A 19 1.83 -27.99 -2.52
C ASN A 19 0.72 -27.63 -1.52
N ASN A 20 0.96 -27.75 -0.21
CA ASN A 20 -0.03 -27.39 0.82
C ASN A 20 -0.33 -25.88 0.83
N ALA A 21 0.70 -25.03 0.73
CA ALA A 21 0.52 -23.58 0.67
C ALA A 21 -0.30 -23.14 -0.55
N PHE A 22 -0.01 -23.73 -1.72
CA PHE A 22 -0.77 -23.48 -2.95
C PHE A 22 -2.19 -24.06 -2.89
N GLU A 23 -2.43 -25.15 -2.16
CA GLU A 23 -3.78 -25.66 -1.94
C GLU A 23 -4.64 -24.65 -1.15
N GLU A 24 -4.12 -24.03 -0.10
CA GLU A 24 -4.84 -22.99 0.65
C GLU A 24 -5.08 -21.73 -0.18
N LEU A 25 -4.09 -21.29 -0.98
CA LEU A 25 -4.27 -20.18 -1.93
C LEU A 25 -5.36 -20.49 -2.97
N ASN A 26 -5.36 -21.70 -3.53
CA ASN A 26 -6.35 -22.12 -4.52
C ASN A 26 -7.78 -22.16 -3.96
N LYS A 27 -7.96 -22.41 -2.65
CA LYS A 27 -9.28 -22.34 -2.00
C LYS A 27 -9.86 -20.93 -2.00
N LEU A 28 -9.03 -19.88 -1.94
CA LEU A 28 -9.52 -18.50 -2.03
C LEU A 28 -10.15 -18.20 -3.40
N ASN A 29 -9.64 -18.85 -4.45
CA ASN A 29 -10.17 -18.74 -5.82
C ASN A 29 -10.36 -17.26 -6.22
N ILE A 30 -9.29 -16.47 -6.05
CA ILE A 30 -9.30 -15.04 -6.34
C ILE A 30 -9.58 -14.84 -7.83
N LYS A 31 -10.65 -14.11 -8.15
CA LYS A 31 -11.04 -13.84 -9.52
C LYS A 31 -11.32 -12.36 -9.75
N PRO A 32 -10.92 -11.81 -10.90
CA PRO A 32 -11.31 -10.47 -11.29
C PRO A 32 -12.80 -10.43 -11.63
N ALA A 33 -13.52 -9.52 -10.99
CA ALA A 33 -14.90 -9.18 -11.28
C ALA A 33 -14.97 -7.76 -11.87
N PHE A 34 -15.56 -7.64 -13.07
CA PHE A 34 -15.78 -6.35 -13.71
C PHE A 34 -16.89 -5.58 -12.99
N TYR A 35 -16.68 -4.29 -12.78
CA TYR A 35 -17.69 -3.38 -12.24
C TYR A 35 -17.63 -2.04 -12.98
N TYR A 36 -18.74 -1.30 -12.94
CA TYR A 36 -18.79 0.06 -13.45
C TYR A 36 -19.87 0.90 -12.78
N GLU A 37 -19.70 2.22 -12.83
CA GLU A 37 -20.63 3.24 -12.40
C GLU A 37 -20.58 4.48 -13.31
N THR A 38 -21.52 5.40 -13.16
CA THR A 38 -21.68 6.56 -14.06
C THR A 38 -21.59 7.86 -13.28
N PRO A 39 -20.37 8.34 -12.97
CA PRO A 39 -20.17 9.39 -11.96
C PRO A 39 -20.64 10.78 -12.40
N PHE A 40 -20.70 11.06 -13.71
CA PHE A 40 -20.91 12.42 -14.23
C PHE A 40 -22.06 12.54 -15.26
N ASN A 41 -22.86 11.51 -15.49
CA ASN A 41 -23.85 11.49 -16.59
C ASN A 41 -25.17 12.25 -16.29
N GLU A 42 -25.11 13.28 -15.45
CA GLU A 42 -26.26 14.09 -15.07
C GLU A 42 -26.72 15.03 -16.21
N GLU A 43 -27.88 15.68 -16.03
CA GLU A 43 -28.44 16.59 -17.03
C GLU A 43 -27.48 17.74 -17.37
N CYS A 44 -26.68 18.22 -16.41
CA CYS A 44 -25.71 19.28 -16.61
C CYS A 44 -24.59 18.86 -17.59
N PHE A 45 -24.03 17.66 -17.45
CA PHE A 45 -23.02 17.14 -18.39
C PHE A 45 -23.60 16.98 -19.79
N GLY A 46 -24.85 16.51 -19.89
CA GLY A 46 -25.55 16.39 -21.16
C GLY A 46 -25.75 17.73 -21.91
N LYS A 47 -25.74 18.88 -21.22
CA LYS A 47 -25.77 20.22 -21.84
C LYS A 47 -24.42 20.61 -22.45
N ILE A 48 -23.31 20.12 -21.87
CA ILE A 48 -21.94 20.46 -22.26
C ILE A 48 -21.43 19.50 -23.34
N SER A 49 -21.58 18.19 -23.14
CA SER A 49 -20.98 17.15 -23.98
C SER A 49 -22.03 16.20 -24.58
N GLY A 50 -21.70 15.65 -25.75
CA GLY A 50 -22.43 14.55 -26.38
C GLY A 50 -22.04 13.15 -25.87
N ALA A 51 -20.91 13.04 -25.19
CA ALA A 51 -20.33 11.78 -24.76
C ALA A 51 -21.03 11.19 -23.51
N LYS A 52 -20.55 10.03 -23.07
CA LYS A 52 -20.84 9.43 -21.77
C LYS A 52 -19.56 9.18 -21.02
N ILE A 53 -19.59 9.34 -19.69
CA ILE A 53 -18.47 8.97 -18.82
C ILE A 53 -18.87 7.80 -17.95
N VAL A 54 -17.99 6.81 -17.86
CA VAL A 54 -18.14 5.64 -17.00
C VAL A 54 -16.87 5.47 -16.17
N SER A 55 -17.02 5.22 -14.86
CA SER A 55 -15.92 4.69 -14.05
C SER A 55 -16.02 3.16 -14.09
N ALA A 56 -14.96 2.47 -14.50
CA ALA A 56 -14.97 1.02 -14.60
C ALA A 56 -13.62 0.41 -14.22
N GLY A 57 -13.65 -0.85 -13.78
CA GLY A 57 -12.47 -1.50 -13.25
C GLY A 57 -12.66 -2.99 -12.99
N LEU A 58 -11.64 -3.58 -12.36
CA LEU A 58 -11.67 -4.97 -11.88
C LEU A 58 -11.51 -4.99 -10.36
N ILE A 59 -12.33 -5.79 -9.69
CA ILE A 59 -12.16 -6.13 -8.28
C ILE A 59 -11.66 -7.57 -8.20
N TYR A 60 -10.49 -7.77 -7.61
CA TYR A 60 -9.92 -9.08 -7.31
C TYR A 60 -10.38 -9.47 -5.92
N LYS A 61 -11.30 -10.44 -5.86
CA LYS A 61 -11.87 -10.90 -4.59
C LYS A 61 -11.98 -12.42 -4.54
N ALA A 62 -12.00 -12.93 -3.32
CA ALA A 62 -12.29 -14.34 -3.07
C ALA A 62 -13.72 -14.68 -3.46
N SER A 63 -13.94 -15.92 -3.90
CA SER A 63 -15.26 -16.37 -4.36
C SER A 63 -16.22 -16.66 -3.20
N ASP A 64 -15.68 -17.18 -2.09
CA ASP A 64 -16.48 -17.79 -1.02
C ASP A 64 -16.40 -17.03 0.32
N ILE A 65 -15.53 -16.01 0.42
CA ILE A 65 -15.38 -15.15 1.60
C ILE A 65 -15.34 -13.68 1.17
N ASP A 66 -15.73 -12.77 2.07
CA ASP A 66 -15.70 -11.32 1.83
C ASP A 66 -14.27 -10.77 1.98
N LEU A 67 -13.40 -11.20 1.06
CA LEU A 67 -12.00 -10.78 0.98
C LEU A 67 -11.76 -10.09 -0.37
N VAL A 68 -11.59 -8.78 -0.34
CA VAL A 68 -11.13 -7.99 -1.48
C VAL A 68 -9.62 -7.81 -1.35
N VAL A 69 -8.89 -8.26 -2.37
CA VAL A 69 -7.44 -8.10 -2.46
C VAL A 69 -7.12 -6.79 -3.17
N PHE A 70 -7.62 -6.60 -4.39
CA PHE A 70 -7.33 -5.38 -5.15
C PHE A 70 -8.57 -4.82 -5.83
N SER A 71 -8.54 -3.52 -6.11
CA SER A 71 -9.46 -2.84 -7.00
C SER A 71 -8.67 -1.94 -7.94
N SER A 72 -8.82 -2.12 -9.25
CA SER A 72 -8.44 -1.12 -10.25
C SER A 72 -9.66 -0.29 -10.64
N ASN A 73 -9.47 0.97 -11.00
CA ASN A 73 -10.55 1.85 -11.44
C ASN A 73 -10.03 2.91 -12.41
N HIS A 74 -10.72 3.10 -13.53
CA HIS A 74 -10.42 4.14 -14.52
C HIS A 74 -11.67 4.84 -15.00
N LEU A 75 -11.51 6.06 -15.48
CA LEU A 75 -12.55 6.80 -16.17
C LEU A 75 -12.47 6.55 -17.67
N PHE A 76 -13.62 6.26 -18.26
CA PHE A 76 -13.78 6.04 -19.69
C PHE A 76 -14.68 7.13 -20.29
N LEU A 77 -14.16 7.83 -21.28
CA LEU A 77 -14.93 8.74 -22.13
C LEU A 77 -15.41 7.97 -23.37
N LEU A 78 -16.73 7.91 -23.54
CA LEU A 78 -17.39 7.18 -24.61
C LEU A 78 -18.02 8.18 -25.59
N ASP A 79 -17.46 8.26 -26.80
CA ASP A 79 -17.96 9.12 -27.88
C ASP A 79 -18.23 8.28 -29.13
N GLY A 80 -19.48 7.84 -29.29
CA GLY A 80 -19.84 6.87 -30.33
C GLY A 80 -19.06 5.56 -30.16
N ASP A 81 -18.23 5.23 -31.14
CA ASP A 81 -17.36 4.05 -31.13
C ASP A 81 -15.98 4.31 -30.49
N ASN A 82 -15.62 5.57 -30.22
CA ASN A 82 -14.35 5.94 -29.61
C ASN A 82 -14.42 5.75 -28.09
N ILE A 83 -13.39 5.10 -27.53
CA ILE A 83 -13.25 4.84 -26.10
C ILE A 83 -11.88 5.34 -25.67
N SER A 84 -11.85 6.35 -24.81
CA SER A 84 -10.62 6.89 -24.22
C SER A 84 -10.58 6.60 -22.72
N ILE A 85 -9.40 6.32 -22.18
CA ILE A 85 -9.18 5.91 -20.79
C ILE A 85 -8.33 6.93 -20.05
N PHE A 86 -8.71 7.25 -18.82
CA PHE A 86 -8.05 8.25 -17.97
C PHE A 86 -7.97 7.75 -16.52
N ASN A 87 -6.91 8.14 -15.81
CA ASN A 87 -6.74 7.73 -14.41
C ASN A 87 -7.46 8.68 -13.44
N THR A 88 -7.63 9.94 -13.84
CA THR A 88 -8.27 10.96 -13.02
C THR A 88 -9.26 11.78 -13.84
N ALA A 89 -10.23 12.38 -13.16
CA ALA A 89 -11.14 13.32 -13.78
C ALA A 89 -10.39 14.53 -14.36
N TYR A 90 -9.32 14.97 -13.69
CA TYR A 90 -8.47 16.06 -14.17
C TYR A 90 -7.91 15.78 -15.56
N GLN A 91 -7.31 14.59 -15.76
CA GLN A 91 -6.82 14.14 -17.06
C GLN A 91 -7.93 14.06 -18.10
N LEU A 92 -9.10 13.51 -17.74
CA LEU A 92 -10.23 13.41 -18.66
C LEU A 92 -10.69 14.79 -19.14
N PHE A 93 -10.96 15.72 -18.22
CA PHE A 93 -11.56 17.01 -18.57
C PHE A 93 -10.57 18.02 -19.17
N SER A 94 -9.26 17.83 -19.00
CA SER A 94 -8.23 18.59 -19.72
C SER A 94 -7.83 17.98 -21.07
N SER A 95 -8.30 16.76 -21.38
CA SER A 95 -7.88 16.03 -22.58
C SER A 95 -8.40 16.63 -23.89
N PRO A 96 -7.63 16.54 -24.99
CA PRO A 96 -8.12 16.82 -26.33
C PRO A 96 -9.37 16.00 -26.70
N GLU A 97 -9.42 14.74 -26.29
CA GLU A 97 -10.54 13.84 -26.54
C GLU A 97 -11.83 14.39 -25.91
N PHE A 98 -11.78 14.91 -24.68
CA PHE A 98 -12.95 15.55 -24.08
C PHE A 98 -13.38 16.82 -24.83
N LEU A 99 -12.42 17.66 -25.24
CA LEU A 99 -12.72 18.89 -25.99
C LEU A 99 -13.49 18.61 -27.29
N GLU A 100 -13.18 17.51 -27.97
CA GLU A 100 -13.89 17.09 -29.19
C GLU A 100 -15.35 16.68 -28.94
N THR A 101 -15.68 16.25 -27.72
CA THR A 101 -17.05 15.85 -27.35
C THR A 101 -17.95 17.02 -26.96
N ILE A 102 -17.39 18.21 -26.77
CA ILE A 102 -18.16 19.41 -26.39
C ILE A 102 -19.14 19.74 -27.53
N ARG A 103 -20.42 19.89 -27.17
CA ARG A 103 -21.48 20.17 -28.15
C ARG A 103 -21.20 21.49 -28.84
N ALA A 104 -21.34 21.52 -30.17
CA ALA A 104 -21.19 22.73 -30.98
C ALA A 104 -22.12 23.90 -30.54
N GLY A 105 -23.23 23.60 -29.86
CA GLY A 105 -24.15 24.58 -29.31
C GLY A 105 -23.78 25.13 -27.93
N TYR A 106 -22.89 24.46 -27.19
CA TYR A 106 -22.46 24.91 -25.86
C TYR A 106 -21.32 25.92 -25.99
N LYS A 107 -21.51 27.10 -25.39
CA LYS A 107 -20.58 28.24 -25.47
C LYS A 107 -20.55 28.96 -24.13
N ILE A 108 -19.39 29.46 -23.73
CA ILE A 108 -19.25 30.25 -22.49
C ILE A 108 -19.04 31.73 -22.82
N ASN A 109 -20.15 32.45 -23.01
CA ASN A 109 -20.12 33.89 -23.30
C ASN A 109 -20.50 34.75 -22.10
N THR A 110 -21.37 34.22 -21.24
CA THR A 110 -21.97 34.93 -20.11
C THR A 110 -21.65 34.26 -18.78
N GLN A 111 -21.91 34.98 -17.68
CA GLN A 111 -21.82 34.43 -16.33
C GLN A 111 -22.72 33.19 -16.13
N ALA A 112 -23.91 33.19 -16.74
CA ALA A 112 -24.84 32.07 -16.65
C ALA A 112 -24.31 30.82 -17.39
N ASP A 113 -23.64 31.01 -18.52
CA ASP A 113 -22.99 29.89 -19.22
C ASP A 113 -21.83 29.32 -18.39
N ALA A 114 -21.03 30.20 -17.77
CA ALA A 114 -19.93 29.79 -16.89
C ALA A 114 -20.44 29.07 -15.64
N ALA A 115 -21.61 29.44 -15.11
CA ALA A 115 -22.25 28.73 -13.99
C ALA A 115 -22.55 27.26 -14.33
N ILE A 116 -23.00 26.97 -15.55
CA ILE A 116 -23.24 25.58 -16.00
C ILE A 116 -21.93 24.78 -16.03
N PHE A 117 -20.81 25.42 -16.40
CA PHE A 117 -19.51 24.76 -16.36
C PHE A 117 -19.00 24.57 -14.92
N GLN A 118 -19.20 25.56 -14.05
CA GLN A 118 -18.90 25.45 -12.61
C GLN A 118 -19.66 24.27 -11.98
N ASP A 119 -20.90 24.04 -12.40
CA ASP A 119 -21.69 22.90 -11.95
C ASP A 119 -21.09 21.56 -12.39
N LEU A 120 -20.49 21.47 -13.59
CA LEU A 120 -19.73 20.29 -13.99
C LEU A 120 -18.51 20.09 -13.08
N LEU A 121 -17.78 21.16 -12.76
CA LEU A 121 -16.61 21.09 -11.88
C LEU A 121 -16.98 20.65 -10.46
N TYR A 122 -18.16 21.05 -9.97
CA TYR A 122 -18.69 20.54 -8.71
C TYR A 122 -18.88 19.02 -8.74
N LEU A 123 -19.30 18.41 -9.86
CA LEU A 123 -19.41 16.96 -9.93
C LEU A 123 -18.08 16.24 -9.76
N ILE A 124 -16.99 16.89 -10.17
CA ILE A 124 -15.63 16.34 -10.09
C ILE A 124 -15.11 16.33 -8.65
N ASP A 125 -15.27 17.42 -7.91
CA ASP A 125 -14.60 17.58 -6.61
C ASP A 125 -15.54 17.77 -5.40
N LYS A 126 -16.85 17.89 -5.64
CA LYS A 126 -17.92 18.09 -4.64
C LYS A 126 -17.67 19.28 -3.70
N ARG A 127 -16.91 20.29 -4.13
CA ARG A 127 -16.65 21.50 -3.33
C ARG A 127 -17.73 22.55 -3.56
N THR A 128 -18.55 22.80 -2.53
CA THR A 128 -19.54 23.89 -2.53
C THR A 128 -18.99 25.20 -1.99
N SER A 129 -18.05 25.13 -1.06
CA SER A 129 -17.59 26.28 -0.30
C SER A 129 -16.28 26.85 -0.88
N TRP A 130 -16.10 28.18 -0.84
CA TRP A 130 -14.87 28.87 -1.25
C TRP A 130 -14.54 28.72 -2.75
N THR A 131 -15.58 28.52 -3.56
CA THR A 131 -15.45 28.49 -5.01
C THR A 131 -15.98 29.78 -5.61
N SER A 132 -15.21 30.34 -6.54
CA SER A 132 -15.58 31.55 -7.28
C SER A 132 -15.03 31.46 -8.69
N TYR A 133 -15.56 32.26 -9.61
CA TYR A 133 -15.07 32.30 -10.97
C TYR A 133 -15.15 33.70 -11.56
N PHE A 134 -14.28 33.97 -12.52
CA PHE A 134 -14.23 35.26 -13.20
C PHE A 134 -13.69 35.09 -14.62
N LYS A 135 -13.86 36.14 -15.42
CA LYS A 135 -13.38 36.19 -16.80
C LYS A 135 -12.25 37.21 -16.91
N GLN A 136 -11.17 36.81 -17.58
CA GLN A 136 -10.11 37.71 -18.01
C GLN A 136 -9.81 37.42 -19.48
N ASP A 137 -10.05 38.41 -20.35
CA ASP A 137 -10.01 38.26 -21.81
C ASP A 137 -10.91 37.12 -22.29
N ASN A 138 -10.36 36.13 -23.01
CA ASN A 138 -11.10 34.93 -23.41
C ASN A 138 -10.86 33.73 -22.49
N ASN A 139 -10.46 33.96 -21.23
CA ASN A 139 -10.23 32.91 -20.26
C ASN A 139 -11.23 33.03 -19.11
N TRP A 140 -11.83 31.91 -18.75
CA TRP A 140 -12.61 31.77 -17.53
C TRP A 140 -11.77 31.01 -16.51
N PHE A 141 -11.63 31.58 -15.32
CA PHE A 141 -10.93 30.98 -14.20
C PHE A 141 -11.95 30.54 -13.16
N PHE A 142 -11.92 29.26 -12.77
CA PHE A 142 -12.78 28.67 -11.74
C PHE A 142 -11.92 28.27 -10.55
N ILE A 143 -11.94 29.10 -9.51
CA ILE A 143 -11.15 28.95 -8.29
C ILE A 143 -11.74 27.82 -7.45
N ARG A 144 -10.89 26.86 -7.06
CA ARG A 144 -11.25 25.70 -6.23
C ARG A 144 -10.70 25.81 -4.81
N LYS A 145 -9.59 26.54 -4.63
CA LYS A 145 -8.98 26.82 -3.33
C LYS A 145 -7.98 27.96 -3.43
N THR A 146 -7.84 28.72 -2.35
CA THR A 146 -6.71 29.64 -2.13
C THR A 146 -6.01 29.23 -0.83
N PHE A 147 -4.69 29.10 -0.87
CA PHE A 147 -3.89 28.78 0.31
C PHE A 147 -2.56 29.54 0.28
N PHE A 148 -2.40 30.51 1.19
CA PHE A 148 -1.36 31.53 1.09
C PHE A 148 -1.41 32.23 -0.28
N GLU A 149 -0.34 32.11 -1.08
CA GLU A 149 -0.22 32.69 -2.42
C GLU A 149 -0.59 31.69 -3.53
N ASP A 150 -0.80 30.42 -3.19
CA ASP A 150 -1.16 29.39 -4.17
C ASP A 150 -2.66 29.43 -4.47
N ILE A 151 -2.99 29.42 -5.77
CA ILE A 151 -4.35 29.39 -6.29
C ILE A 151 -4.58 28.08 -7.02
N GLU A 152 -5.46 27.23 -6.50
CA GLU A 152 -5.93 26.03 -7.19
C GLU A 152 -7.12 26.41 -8.07
N ALA A 153 -7.01 26.23 -9.38
CA ALA A 153 -8.04 26.64 -10.32
C ALA A 153 -8.09 25.81 -11.59
N TRP A 154 -9.26 25.81 -12.22
CA TRP A 154 -9.42 25.47 -13.62
C TRP A 154 -9.36 26.73 -14.47
N LYS A 155 -8.67 26.67 -15.61
CA LYS A 155 -8.68 27.70 -16.65
C LYS A 155 -9.33 27.12 -17.90
N VAL A 156 -10.42 27.75 -18.34
CA VAL A 156 -11.14 27.39 -19.56
C VAL A 156 -10.95 28.51 -20.58
N SER A 157 -10.20 28.21 -21.63
CA SER A 157 -9.93 29.17 -22.71
C SER A 157 -11.03 29.05 -23.77
N THR A 158 -11.52 30.19 -24.26
CA THR A 158 -12.49 30.24 -25.35
C THR A 158 -11.97 31.03 -26.55
N ASN A 159 -12.60 30.85 -27.71
CA ASN A 159 -12.47 31.82 -28.80
C ASN A 159 -13.44 33.01 -28.61
N THR A 160 -13.42 33.96 -29.54
CA THR A 160 -14.29 35.16 -29.52
C THR A 160 -15.79 34.86 -29.62
N ASN A 161 -16.16 33.66 -30.08
CA ASN A 161 -17.55 33.20 -30.16
C ASN A 161 -17.99 32.40 -28.92
N GLY A 162 -17.09 32.23 -27.93
CA GLY A 162 -17.34 31.49 -26.70
C GLY A 162 -17.16 29.97 -26.83
N ASN A 163 -16.63 29.46 -27.96
CA ASN A 163 -16.32 28.03 -28.06
C ASN A 163 -15.10 27.73 -27.20
N ILE A 164 -15.15 26.66 -26.42
CA ILE A 164 -14.02 26.20 -25.59
C ILE A 164 -12.92 25.67 -26.52
N THR A 165 -11.68 26.11 -26.28
CA THR A 165 -10.49 25.71 -27.05
C THR A 165 -9.46 24.98 -26.21
N ALA A 166 -9.49 25.15 -24.88
CA ALA A 166 -8.61 24.45 -23.95
C ALA A 166 -9.22 24.45 -22.55
N ILE A 167 -8.94 23.39 -21.78
CA ILE A 167 -9.27 23.28 -20.36
C ILE A 167 -7.98 22.84 -19.65
N GLU A 168 -7.58 23.60 -18.65
CA GLU A 168 -6.35 23.37 -17.88
C GLU A 168 -6.69 23.34 -16.40
N TYR A 169 -6.08 22.44 -15.64
CA TYR A 169 -6.15 22.41 -14.17
C TYR A 169 -4.76 22.64 -13.59
N ASN A 170 -4.66 23.48 -12.56
CA ASN A 170 -3.40 23.72 -11.87
C ASN A 170 -3.63 24.00 -10.39
N SER A 171 -2.82 23.38 -9.52
CA SER A 171 -2.83 23.62 -8.07
C SER A 171 -2.13 24.92 -7.66
N LYS A 172 -1.38 25.54 -8.57
CA LYS A 172 -0.65 26.80 -8.42
C LYS A 172 -0.81 27.68 -9.67
N MET A 173 -2.05 28.02 -10.00
CA MET A 173 -2.39 28.84 -11.15
C MET A 173 -1.82 30.27 -10.98
N ALA A 174 -1.01 30.70 -11.95
CA ALA A 174 -0.47 32.06 -11.99
C ALA A 174 -1.54 33.05 -12.48
N VAL A 175 -2.43 33.47 -11.58
CA VAL A 175 -3.51 34.43 -11.86
C VAL A 175 -3.72 35.36 -10.66
N ILE A 176 -4.17 36.59 -10.91
CA ILE A 176 -4.58 37.51 -9.85
C ILE A 176 -6.11 37.49 -9.80
N ILE A 177 -6.66 37.12 -8.65
CA ILE A 177 -8.11 37.14 -8.43
C ILE A 177 -8.55 38.63 -8.33
N PRO A 178 -9.47 39.10 -9.19
CA PRO A 178 -9.98 40.47 -9.13
C PRO A 178 -10.83 40.68 -7.87
N GLU A 179 -11.07 41.95 -7.51
CA GLU A 179 -11.97 42.31 -6.39
C GLU A 179 -13.41 41.84 -6.64
N GLU A 180 -13.87 41.88 -7.90
CA GLU A 180 -15.19 41.39 -8.31
C GLU A 180 -15.07 39.99 -8.91
N VAL A 181 -15.64 39.00 -8.23
CA VAL A 181 -15.76 37.62 -8.68
C VAL A 181 -17.23 37.19 -8.67
N PHE A 182 -17.53 36.14 -9.44
CA PHE A 182 -18.83 35.47 -9.37
C PHE A 182 -18.74 34.32 -8.37
N GLU A 183 -19.73 34.24 -7.50
CA GLU A 183 -19.86 33.16 -6.52
C GLU A 183 -21.19 32.45 -6.76
N ILE A 184 -21.21 31.16 -6.43
CA ILE A 184 -22.41 30.34 -6.47
C ILE A 184 -22.53 29.70 -5.09
N ASP A 185 -23.54 30.13 -4.33
CA ASP A 185 -23.83 29.58 -3.01
C ASP A 185 -24.30 28.12 -3.08
N TYR A 186 -25.00 27.78 -4.17
CA TYR A 186 -25.55 26.46 -4.44
C TYR A 186 -25.53 26.14 -5.92
N PRO A 187 -25.25 24.90 -6.31
CA PRO A 187 -25.20 24.52 -7.71
C PRO A 187 -26.51 24.84 -8.45
N SER A 188 -26.39 25.25 -9.71
CA SER A 188 -27.54 25.76 -10.49
C SER A 188 -28.44 24.64 -11.04
N VAL A 189 -28.02 23.39 -10.90
CA VAL A 189 -28.74 22.17 -11.33
C VAL A 189 -28.83 21.19 -10.16
N ASP A 190 -29.97 20.51 -10.06
CA ASP A 190 -30.18 19.42 -9.10
C ASP A 190 -29.37 18.18 -9.52
N TYR A 191 -28.57 17.66 -8.59
CA TYR A 191 -27.68 16.53 -8.79
C TYR A 191 -28.17 15.24 -8.11
N GLU A 192 -29.34 15.27 -7.47
CA GLU A 192 -29.84 14.11 -6.74
C GLU A 192 -30.26 12.95 -7.66
N GLN A 193 -30.31 13.17 -8.99
CA GLN A 193 -30.71 12.16 -9.97
C GLN A 193 -29.65 11.94 -11.06
N LEU A 194 -28.73 11.00 -10.79
CA LEU A 194 -27.84 10.46 -11.81
C LEU A 194 -28.65 9.67 -12.85
N ASN A 195 -28.64 10.14 -14.10
CA ASN A 195 -29.12 9.33 -15.22
C ASN A 195 -28.15 8.16 -15.41
N LYS A 196 -28.50 7.00 -14.85
CA LYS A 196 -27.70 5.79 -15.00
C LYS A 196 -27.60 5.44 -16.49
N TYR A 197 -26.38 5.41 -16.99
CA TYR A 197 -26.08 4.92 -18.32
C TYR A 197 -25.73 3.44 -18.24
N GLU A 198 -26.52 2.60 -18.88
CA GLU A 198 -26.27 1.16 -18.91
C GLU A 198 -25.37 0.83 -20.11
N LEU A 199 -24.23 0.20 -19.83
CA LEU A 199 -23.33 -0.27 -20.87
C LEU A 199 -23.94 -1.49 -21.57
N SER A 200 -23.87 -1.51 -22.90
CA SER A 200 -24.14 -2.72 -23.67
C SER A 200 -23.08 -3.79 -23.40
N GLU A 201 -23.43 -5.07 -23.55
CA GLU A 201 -22.49 -6.18 -23.36
C GLU A 201 -21.22 -6.03 -24.24
N ASN A 202 -21.37 -5.50 -25.46
CA ASN A 202 -20.24 -5.24 -26.34
C ASN A 202 -19.30 -4.17 -25.79
N LEU A 203 -19.84 -3.08 -25.22
CA LEU A 203 -19.01 -2.04 -24.59
C LEU A 203 -18.33 -2.55 -23.33
N VAL A 204 -19.03 -3.36 -22.52
CA VAL A 204 -18.43 -4.02 -21.35
C VAL A 204 -17.22 -4.87 -21.77
N GLN A 205 -17.35 -5.68 -22.83
CA GLN A 205 -16.24 -6.49 -23.34
C GLN A 205 -15.06 -5.64 -23.84
N LYS A 206 -15.34 -4.55 -24.57
CA LYS A 206 -14.29 -3.63 -25.06
C LYS A 206 -13.54 -2.96 -23.90
N ILE A 207 -14.28 -2.37 -22.95
CA ILE A 207 -13.71 -1.70 -21.78
C ILE A 207 -12.89 -2.69 -20.95
N ARG A 208 -13.44 -3.88 -20.68
CA ARG A 208 -12.72 -4.93 -19.98
C ARG A 208 -11.43 -5.33 -20.70
N GLY A 209 -11.46 -5.49 -22.03
CA GLY A 209 -10.27 -5.79 -22.82
C GLY A 209 -9.17 -4.73 -22.65
N ILE A 210 -9.53 -3.45 -22.65
CA ILE A 210 -8.58 -2.34 -22.42
C ILE A 210 -7.94 -2.44 -21.02
N ILE A 211 -8.73 -2.80 -20.00
CA ILE A 211 -8.24 -2.96 -18.62
C ILE A 211 -7.33 -4.18 -18.50
N ASP A 212 -7.75 -5.33 -19.05
CA ASP A 212 -7.01 -6.59 -19.01
C ASP A 212 -5.64 -6.47 -19.71
N GLU A 213 -5.51 -5.62 -20.74
CA GLU A 213 -4.22 -5.33 -21.41
C GLU A 213 -3.24 -4.51 -20.55
N LYS A 214 -3.74 -3.79 -19.54
CA LYS A 214 -2.94 -2.92 -18.67
C LYS A 214 -2.53 -3.59 -17.37
N ILE A 215 -3.23 -4.63 -16.95
CA ILE A 215 -3.09 -5.22 -15.62
C ILE A 215 -2.45 -6.60 -15.69
N VAL A 216 -1.44 -6.80 -14.86
CA VAL A 216 -0.83 -8.09 -14.58
C VAL A 216 -1.06 -8.41 -13.12
N TYR A 217 -1.81 -9.48 -12.87
CA TYR A 217 -2.04 -10.03 -11.54
C TYR A 217 -1.16 -11.26 -11.33
N SER A 218 -0.55 -11.36 -10.16
CA SER A 218 0.15 -12.57 -9.73
C SER A 218 -0.10 -12.86 -8.25
N GLU A 219 0.01 -14.14 -7.91
CA GLU A 219 -0.16 -14.64 -6.55
C GLU A 219 0.89 -15.69 -6.24
N SER A 220 1.30 -15.77 -4.99
CA SER A 220 2.19 -16.79 -4.49
C SER A 220 1.84 -17.13 -3.05
N ALA A 221 2.21 -18.33 -2.63
CA ALA A 221 2.05 -18.79 -1.27
C ALA A 221 3.34 -19.44 -0.78
N LYS A 222 3.62 -19.26 0.51
CA LYS A 222 4.75 -19.87 1.19
C LYS A 222 4.29 -20.40 2.53
N GLU A 223 4.66 -21.63 2.86
CA GLU A 223 4.52 -22.17 4.22
C GLU A 223 5.72 -21.74 5.08
N TYR A 224 5.47 -21.31 6.31
CA TYR A 224 6.53 -21.05 7.27
C TYR A 224 7.00 -22.36 7.89
N THR A 225 8.31 -22.59 7.84
CA THR A 225 8.96 -23.84 8.29
C THR A 225 10.10 -23.57 9.25
N ASN A 226 10.16 -22.35 9.79
CA ASN A 226 11.21 -21.89 10.69
C ASN A 226 11.21 -22.73 11.98
N GLU A 227 12.38 -23.20 12.40
CA GLU A 227 12.52 -24.09 13.57
C GLU A 227 12.02 -23.43 14.86
N THR A 228 12.16 -22.11 14.97
CA THR A 228 11.69 -21.26 16.07
C THR A 228 10.16 -21.28 16.19
N LEU A 229 9.44 -21.15 15.07
CA LEU A 229 7.98 -21.23 15.02
C LEU A 229 7.50 -22.63 15.40
N LEU A 230 8.14 -23.67 14.85
CA LEU A 230 7.86 -25.06 15.18
C LEU A 230 8.21 -25.42 16.63
N ALA A 231 9.04 -24.63 17.32
CA ALA A 231 9.31 -24.78 18.74
C ALA A 231 8.21 -24.17 19.62
N VAL A 232 7.49 -23.16 19.13
CA VAL A 232 6.50 -22.37 19.87
C VAL A 232 5.06 -22.84 19.61
N SER A 233 4.73 -23.25 18.39
CA SER A 233 3.36 -23.55 17.96
C SER A 233 3.25 -24.90 17.25
N ASP A 234 2.07 -25.54 17.37
CA ASP A 234 1.67 -26.75 16.63
C ASP A 234 0.81 -26.43 15.38
N ALA A 235 0.50 -25.16 15.12
CA ALA A 235 -0.23 -24.76 13.91
C ALA A 235 0.67 -24.73 12.66
N VAL A 236 0.02 -24.77 11.50
CA VAL A 236 0.66 -24.52 10.20
C VAL A 236 0.41 -23.06 9.80
N PHE A 237 1.44 -22.38 9.34
CA PHE A 237 1.38 -20.96 8.99
C PHE A 237 1.72 -20.78 7.52
N HIS A 238 0.98 -19.92 6.83
CA HIS A 238 1.28 -19.55 5.45
C HIS A 238 1.29 -18.04 5.26
N GLU A 239 2.14 -17.59 4.34
CA GLU A 239 2.13 -16.25 3.77
C GLU A 239 1.52 -16.33 2.38
N LEU A 240 0.45 -15.56 2.15
CA LEU A 240 -0.18 -15.41 0.85
C LEU A 240 0.18 -14.03 0.31
N SER A 241 0.91 -13.99 -0.78
CA SER A 241 1.35 -12.75 -1.43
C SER A 241 0.61 -12.53 -2.73
N PHE A 242 0.08 -11.33 -2.90
CA PHE A 242 -0.63 -10.89 -4.10
C PHE A 242 0.05 -9.66 -4.67
N SER A 243 0.14 -9.58 -5.99
CA SER A 243 0.69 -8.43 -6.69
C SER A 243 -0.23 -8.02 -7.84
N LEU A 244 -0.55 -6.72 -7.88
CA LEU A 244 -1.21 -6.08 -9.01
C LEU A 244 -0.26 -5.08 -9.62
N THR A 245 0.11 -5.31 -10.87
CA THR A 245 0.97 -4.43 -11.64
C THR A 245 0.15 -3.81 -12.76
N GLU A 246 0.15 -2.49 -12.84
CA GLU A 246 -0.62 -1.74 -13.82
C GLU A 246 0.28 -0.82 -14.65
N LYS A 247 0.06 -0.82 -15.97
CA LYS A 247 0.66 0.13 -16.89
C LYS A 247 -0.15 1.43 -16.94
N ILE A 248 0.44 2.50 -16.40
CA ILE A 248 -0.16 3.83 -16.35
C ILE A 248 0.48 4.71 -17.44
N THR A 249 -0.36 5.47 -18.14
CA THR A 249 0.08 6.50 -19.08
C THR A 249 -0.56 7.82 -18.67
N ASP A 250 0.26 8.84 -18.45
CA ASP A 250 -0.15 10.21 -18.10
C ASP A 250 0.79 11.24 -18.77
N GLU A 251 0.71 12.48 -18.30
CA GLU A 251 1.48 13.63 -18.82
C GLU A 251 3.00 13.43 -18.68
N ASP A 252 3.46 12.65 -17.70
CA ASP A 252 4.87 12.37 -17.44
C ASP A 252 5.40 11.16 -18.25
N GLY A 253 4.52 10.49 -19.00
CA GLY A 253 4.85 9.39 -19.89
C GLY A 253 4.17 8.09 -19.50
N THR A 254 4.84 6.97 -19.75
CA THR A 254 4.31 5.64 -19.43
C THR A 254 5.21 4.95 -18.41
N TYR A 255 4.62 4.52 -17.29
CA TYR A 255 5.31 3.80 -16.23
C TYR A 255 4.44 2.64 -15.74
N THR A 256 5.03 1.86 -14.85
CA THR A 256 4.40 0.71 -14.23
C THR A 256 4.26 0.98 -12.73
N SER A 257 3.05 0.85 -12.20
CA SER A 257 2.78 0.89 -10.77
C SER A 257 2.50 -0.52 -10.28
N SER A 258 3.13 -0.92 -9.17
CA SER A 258 2.92 -2.23 -8.56
C SER A 258 2.45 -2.06 -7.12
N THR A 259 1.32 -2.68 -6.80
CA THR A 259 0.79 -2.76 -5.44
C THR A 259 0.88 -4.21 -4.98
N ASN A 260 1.43 -4.42 -3.79
CA ASN A 260 1.53 -5.75 -3.18
C ASN A 260 0.69 -5.81 -1.91
N GLN A 261 0.05 -6.96 -1.68
CA GLN A 261 -0.62 -7.27 -0.43
C GLN A 261 -0.17 -8.64 0.06
N VAL A 262 0.00 -8.74 1.38
CA VAL A 262 0.43 -9.97 2.04
C VAL A 262 -0.58 -10.27 3.14
N PHE A 263 -1.06 -11.51 3.14
CA PHE A 263 -1.95 -12.03 4.17
C PHE A 263 -1.29 -13.18 4.88
N GLN A 264 -1.60 -13.31 6.17
CA GLN A 264 -1.13 -14.39 7.01
C GLN A 264 -2.25 -15.40 7.21
N LEU A 265 -1.96 -16.67 7.00
CA LEU A 265 -2.88 -17.79 7.21
C LEU A 265 -2.37 -18.61 8.40
N VAL A 266 -3.28 -18.98 9.31
CA VAL A 266 -2.99 -20.00 10.32
C VAL A 266 -4.01 -21.13 10.21
N THR A 267 -3.51 -22.37 10.27
CA THR A 267 -4.34 -23.58 10.28
C THR A 267 -4.04 -24.40 11.53
N LEU A 268 -5.06 -24.65 12.34
CA LEU A 268 -5.00 -25.52 13.52
C LEU A 268 -6.23 -26.45 13.52
N ASN A 269 -6.03 -27.77 13.64
CA ASN A 269 -7.12 -28.75 13.70
C ASN A 269 -8.16 -28.64 12.56
N ASN A 270 -7.72 -28.31 11.33
CA ASN A 270 -8.54 -28.02 10.15
C ASN A 270 -9.41 -26.74 10.23
N GLU A 271 -9.23 -25.92 11.26
CA GLU A 271 -9.72 -24.55 11.27
C GLU A 271 -8.65 -23.63 10.66
N THR A 272 -9.07 -22.80 9.71
CA THR A 272 -8.19 -21.87 9.00
C THR A 272 -8.70 -20.44 9.20
N GLN A 273 -7.81 -19.51 9.56
CA GLN A 273 -8.12 -18.08 9.66
C GLN A 273 -7.10 -17.24 8.89
N TYR A 274 -7.56 -16.07 8.43
CA TYR A 274 -6.81 -15.11 7.62
C TYR A 274 -6.61 -13.81 8.40
N PHE A 275 -5.43 -13.23 8.28
CA PHE A 275 -5.06 -11.98 8.93
C PHE A 275 -4.36 -11.04 7.94
N GLN A 276 -4.57 -9.73 8.10
CA GLN A 276 -3.99 -8.72 7.21
C GLN A 276 -2.48 -8.55 7.46
N ASN A 277 -2.02 -8.91 8.65
CA ASN A 277 -0.63 -8.80 9.05
C ASN A 277 -0.31 -9.78 10.18
N PHE A 278 0.98 -9.93 10.47
CA PHE A 278 1.45 -10.87 11.49
C PHE A 278 1.07 -10.45 12.92
N THR A 279 0.92 -9.15 13.18
CA THR A 279 0.49 -8.64 14.49
C THR A 279 -0.93 -9.13 14.82
N GLU A 280 -1.88 -8.96 13.91
CA GLU A 280 -3.25 -9.47 14.09
C GLU A 280 -3.28 -10.99 14.32
N LEU A 281 -2.45 -11.72 13.58
CA LEU A 281 -2.32 -13.17 13.75
C LEU A 281 -1.84 -13.52 15.16
N LEU A 282 -0.77 -12.88 15.66
CA LEU A 282 -0.22 -13.16 16.99
C LEU A 282 -1.18 -12.82 18.12
N GLU A 283 -2.02 -11.80 17.96
CA GLU A 283 -3.02 -11.40 18.94
C GLU A 283 -4.29 -12.29 18.90
N SER A 284 -4.43 -13.12 17.87
CA SER A 284 -5.61 -13.97 17.68
C SER A 284 -5.72 -15.08 18.73
N SER A 285 -6.95 -15.47 19.06
CA SER A 285 -7.20 -16.65 19.91
C SER A 285 -6.67 -17.93 19.28
N LEU A 286 -6.75 -18.06 17.95
CA LEU A 286 -6.29 -19.24 17.24
C LEU A 286 -4.77 -19.42 17.35
N PHE A 287 -4.00 -18.32 17.31
CA PHE A 287 -2.57 -18.38 17.60
C PHE A 287 -2.30 -18.79 19.05
N LEU A 288 -2.99 -18.18 20.02
CA LEU A 288 -2.83 -18.54 21.45
C LEU A 288 -3.17 -20.02 21.72
N GLU A 289 -4.19 -20.55 21.06
CA GLU A 289 -4.57 -21.97 21.12
C GLU A 289 -3.54 -22.88 20.42
N SER A 290 -2.83 -22.36 19.42
CA SER A 290 -1.79 -23.10 18.71
C SER A 290 -0.51 -23.30 19.51
N LEU A 291 -0.30 -22.52 20.57
CA LEU A 291 0.93 -22.57 21.37
C LEU A 291 1.10 -23.94 22.01
N LYS A 292 2.31 -24.50 21.90
CA LYS A 292 2.62 -25.81 22.47
C LYS A 292 2.44 -25.78 23.98
N PRO A 293 1.72 -26.74 24.58
CA PRO A 293 1.60 -26.81 26.04
C PRO A 293 2.94 -26.90 26.79
N SER A 294 3.98 -27.41 26.11
CA SER A 294 5.34 -27.50 26.64
C SER A 294 6.15 -26.21 26.53
N PHE A 295 5.73 -25.25 25.70
CA PHE A 295 6.42 -23.98 25.54
C PHE A 295 5.96 -23.01 26.64
N VAL A 296 6.85 -22.72 27.59
CA VAL A 296 6.58 -21.81 28.71
C VAL A 296 7.67 -20.75 28.84
N MET A 297 7.28 -19.50 28.94
CA MET A 297 8.17 -18.34 29.08
C MET A 297 8.46 -18.04 30.56
N LYS A 298 9.12 -18.98 31.24
CA LYS A 298 9.56 -18.80 32.64
C LYS A 298 10.91 -18.11 32.79
N ASP A 299 11.72 -18.14 31.75
CA ASP A 299 13.08 -17.65 31.77
C ASP A 299 13.44 -16.92 30.48
N LYS A 300 14.53 -16.16 30.55
CA LYS A 300 15.03 -15.39 29.42
C LYS A 300 15.39 -16.29 28.22
N LYS A 301 15.78 -17.56 28.45
CA LYS A 301 16.14 -18.47 27.36
C LYS A 301 14.92 -18.76 26.48
N ASN A 302 13.78 -19.11 27.07
CA ASN A 302 12.55 -19.35 26.30
C ASN A 302 11.98 -18.05 25.74
N ALA A 303 12.14 -16.91 26.43
CA ALA A 303 11.80 -15.61 25.86
C ALA A 303 12.60 -15.31 24.59
N LEU A 304 13.90 -15.60 24.55
CA LEU A 304 14.72 -15.43 23.33
C LEU A 304 14.32 -16.39 22.19
N VAL A 305 13.77 -17.57 22.49
CA VAL A 305 13.18 -18.45 21.46
C VAL A 305 11.93 -17.80 20.85
N PHE A 306 11.08 -17.19 21.69
CA PHE A 306 9.93 -16.43 21.22
C PHE A 306 10.36 -15.18 20.42
N GLU A 307 11.40 -14.48 20.87
CA GLU A 307 11.98 -13.35 20.14
C GLU A 307 12.47 -13.77 18.75
N ALA A 308 13.17 -14.90 18.65
CA ALA A 308 13.65 -15.45 17.40
C ALA A 308 12.51 -15.85 16.46
N MET A 309 11.43 -16.41 17.00
CA MET A 309 10.21 -16.66 16.22
C MET A 309 9.67 -15.35 15.66
N LEU A 310 9.47 -14.32 16.48
CA LEU A 310 8.99 -13.02 16.01
C LEU A 310 9.91 -12.40 14.93
N ASP A 311 11.23 -12.60 15.06
CA ASP A 311 12.22 -12.14 14.08
C ASP A 311 12.09 -12.82 12.71
N ASP A 312 11.54 -14.03 12.65
CA ASP A 312 11.31 -14.74 11.39
C ASP A 312 10.15 -14.16 10.56
N PHE A 313 9.28 -13.37 11.19
CA PHE A 313 8.12 -12.76 10.56
C PHE A 313 8.21 -11.25 10.40
N THR A 314 9.16 -10.61 11.10
CA THR A 314 9.19 -9.15 11.21
C THR A 314 10.59 -8.62 10.88
N ASN A 315 10.65 -7.65 9.97
CA ASN A 315 11.89 -7.03 9.51
C ASN A 315 12.32 -5.83 10.39
N TYR A 316 12.08 -5.88 11.70
CA TYR A 316 12.51 -4.79 12.59
C TYR A 316 14.04 -4.70 12.64
N MET A 317 14.56 -3.47 12.65
CA MET A 317 16.01 -3.23 12.70
C MET A 317 16.59 -3.80 14.00
N ARG A 318 17.72 -4.52 13.88
CA ARG A 318 18.28 -5.33 14.98
C ARG A 318 18.90 -4.51 16.11
N ASN A 319 19.24 -3.26 15.87
CA ASN A 319 20.03 -2.42 16.77
C ASN A 319 19.25 -1.88 17.98
N GLU A 320 17.91 -2.00 18.01
CA GLU A 320 17.05 -1.44 19.07
C GLU A 320 16.20 -2.50 19.78
N LYS A 321 16.51 -3.79 19.56
CA LYS A 321 15.77 -4.89 20.17
C LYS A 321 16.13 -5.06 21.64
N MET A 322 15.10 -5.16 22.50
CA MET A 322 15.28 -5.46 23.92
C MET A 322 14.20 -6.41 24.41
N VAL A 323 14.60 -7.37 25.25
CA VAL A 323 13.70 -8.25 25.99
C VAL A 323 13.81 -7.99 27.49
N CYS A 324 12.70 -7.64 28.13
CA CYS A 324 12.61 -7.46 29.57
C CYS A 324 11.35 -8.12 30.15
N PHE A 325 11.34 -8.35 31.46
CA PHE A 325 10.25 -9.01 32.18
C PHE A 325 9.89 -8.21 33.43
N GLU A 326 8.64 -7.77 33.53
CA GLU A 326 8.11 -6.99 34.65
C GLU A 326 6.63 -7.33 34.84
N ASP A 327 6.18 -7.47 36.09
CA ASP A 327 4.77 -7.71 36.46
C ASP A 327 4.06 -8.82 35.67
N ASP A 328 4.73 -9.98 35.53
CA ASP A 328 4.25 -11.16 34.78
C ASP A 328 4.03 -10.89 33.27
N VAL A 329 4.74 -9.89 32.72
CA VAL A 329 4.72 -9.53 31.30
C VAL A 329 6.13 -9.54 30.73
N TRP A 330 6.32 -10.26 29.64
CA TRP A 330 7.51 -10.15 28.80
C TRP A 330 7.29 -9.06 27.76
N TYR A 331 8.21 -8.11 27.69
CA TYR A 331 8.20 -7.06 26.69
C TYR A 331 9.31 -7.31 25.67
N PHE A 332 8.93 -7.30 24.40
CA PHE A 332 9.81 -7.41 23.23
C PHE A 332 9.78 -6.09 22.49
N VAL A 333 10.74 -5.21 22.79
CA VAL A 333 10.93 -3.95 22.09
C VAL A 333 11.49 -4.23 20.70
N ARG A 334 10.88 -3.60 19.71
CA ARG A 334 11.15 -3.78 18.28
C ARG A 334 11.61 -2.50 17.59
N ASP A 335 11.24 -1.35 18.12
CA ASP A 335 11.62 -0.03 17.61
C ASP A 335 11.57 1.00 18.75
N GLU A 336 12.34 2.07 18.64
CA GLU A 336 12.31 3.21 19.56
C GLU A 336 12.27 4.54 18.80
N SER A 337 11.23 5.34 19.04
CA SER A 337 11.08 6.65 18.43
C SER A 337 10.67 7.69 19.46
N PHE A 338 11.42 8.79 19.56
CA PHE A 338 11.17 9.88 20.52
C PHE A 338 10.96 9.37 21.96
N ASP A 339 11.85 8.49 22.44
CA ASP A 339 11.81 7.81 23.75
C ASP A 339 10.58 6.88 23.96
N ASN A 340 9.74 6.68 22.94
CA ASN A 340 8.63 5.74 22.97
C ASN A 340 9.08 4.41 22.36
N LYS A 341 8.93 3.34 23.13
CA LYS A 341 9.19 1.97 22.67
C LYS A 341 7.96 1.38 22.03
N GLU A 342 8.19 0.68 20.94
CA GLU A 342 7.19 -0.05 20.20
C GLU A 342 7.54 -1.54 20.19
N GLY A 343 6.53 -2.41 20.24
CA GLY A 343 6.73 -3.85 20.17
C GLY A 343 5.63 -4.65 20.84
N PHE A 344 5.97 -5.82 21.38
CA PHE A 344 5.00 -6.77 21.93
C PHE A 344 5.08 -6.89 23.45
N ALA A 345 3.92 -6.90 24.11
CA ALA A 345 3.73 -7.26 25.50
C ALA A 345 3.04 -8.64 25.60
N ILE A 346 3.72 -9.59 26.23
CA ILE A 346 3.29 -10.99 26.37
C ILE A 346 3.01 -11.28 27.83
N LYS A 347 1.73 -11.34 28.20
CA LYS A 347 1.33 -11.68 29.57
C LYS A 347 1.41 -13.19 29.77
N VAL A 348 1.98 -13.61 30.90
CA VAL A 348 2.08 -15.02 31.28
C VAL A 348 1.39 -15.29 32.62
N ASP A 349 1.09 -16.56 32.90
CA ASP A 349 0.71 -17.01 34.24
C ASP A 349 1.93 -17.37 35.12
N ALA A 350 1.69 -17.80 36.36
CA ALA A 350 2.74 -18.21 37.29
C ALA A 350 3.58 -19.41 36.78
N GLU A 351 3.00 -20.19 35.88
CA GLU A 351 3.64 -21.30 35.19
C GLU A 351 4.33 -20.89 33.88
N GLY A 352 4.36 -19.60 33.54
CA GLY A 352 4.98 -19.06 32.34
C GLY A 352 4.20 -19.36 31.06
N LYS A 353 2.95 -19.83 31.16
CA LYS A 353 2.09 -20.03 30.00
C LYS A 353 1.64 -18.68 29.47
N ILE A 354 1.72 -18.48 28.15
CA ILE A 354 1.25 -17.26 27.50
C ILE A 354 -0.28 -17.18 27.62
N MET A 355 -0.76 -16.06 28.15
CA MET A 355 -2.17 -15.77 28.37
C MET A 355 -2.72 -14.75 27.36
N SER A 356 -1.87 -13.81 26.93
CA SER A 356 -2.23 -12.84 25.89
C SER A 356 -1.01 -12.22 25.26
N ILE A 357 -1.14 -11.83 23.99
CA ILE A 357 -0.14 -11.10 23.22
C ILE A 357 -0.78 -9.80 22.79
N LYS A 358 -0.05 -8.69 22.90
CA LYS A 358 -0.48 -7.38 22.40
C LYS A 358 0.69 -6.62 21.82
N TYR A 359 0.49 -6.00 20.67
CA TYR A 359 1.37 -5.02 20.11
C TYR A 359 0.97 -3.63 20.57
N SER A 360 1.93 -2.75 20.85
CA SER A 360 1.64 -1.37 21.24
C SER A 360 2.75 -0.41 20.85
N ASN A 361 2.34 0.80 20.50
CA ASN A 361 3.19 1.98 20.38
C ASN A 361 2.45 3.15 21.07
N PRO A 362 2.85 3.58 22.28
CA PRO A 362 3.99 3.10 23.07
C PRO A 362 3.69 1.84 23.91
N LEU A 363 4.74 1.07 24.27
CA LEU A 363 4.70 -0.05 25.21
C LEU A 363 4.58 0.40 26.69
N GLY A 364 4.94 1.66 26.99
CA GLY A 364 4.81 2.22 28.33
C GLY A 364 5.84 1.72 29.36
N ILE A 365 6.98 1.17 28.92
CA ILE A 365 8.06 0.69 29.79
C ILE A 365 9.28 1.61 29.75
N GLU A 366 9.97 1.76 30.88
CA GLU A 366 11.31 2.37 30.93
C GLU A 366 12.38 1.30 30.62
N ILE A 367 13.44 1.64 29.87
CA ILE A 367 14.55 0.71 29.63
C ILE A 367 15.39 0.80 30.90
N PRO A 368 15.60 -0.28 31.65
CA PRO A 368 16.65 -0.30 32.64
C PRO A 368 17.96 -0.10 31.89
N LYS A 369 18.61 1.06 32.05
CA LYS A 369 19.98 1.25 31.56
C LYS A 369 20.86 0.29 32.36
N GLU A 370 21.28 -0.82 31.76
CA GLU A 370 22.36 -1.63 32.33
C GLU A 370 23.58 -0.69 32.41
N GLU A 371 24.08 -0.40 33.61
CA GLU A 371 25.29 0.42 33.75
C GLU A 371 26.44 -0.30 33.05
N PHE A 372 26.79 0.18 31.86
CA PHE A 372 27.93 -0.30 31.11
C PHE A 372 29.12 0.61 31.41
N ASP A 373 30.14 0.05 32.07
CA ASP A 373 31.41 0.76 32.26
C ASP A 373 32.20 0.72 30.93
N GLU A 374 32.14 1.80 30.19
CA GLU A 374 32.86 1.98 28.92
C GLU A 374 34.37 1.71 29.05
N THR A 375 34.96 1.89 30.24
CA THR A 375 36.38 1.63 30.47
C THR A 375 36.74 0.14 30.48
N THR A 376 35.73 -0.73 30.57
CA THR A 376 35.87 -2.20 30.54
C THR A 376 35.59 -2.82 29.18
N ALA A 377 35.32 -1.99 28.14
CA ALA A 377 35.01 -2.47 26.81
C ALA A 377 36.18 -3.27 26.19
N ASP A 378 35.98 -4.58 26.06
CA ASP A 378 36.82 -5.45 25.23
C ASP A 378 36.12 -5.72 23.91
N TRP A 379 36.64 -5.14 22.82
CA TRP A 379 36.05 -5.25 21.49
C TRP A 379 36.27 -6.62 20.84
N GLY A 380 37.22 -7.43 21.32
CA GLY A 380 37.43 -8.80 20.84
C GLY A 380 37.72 -8.93 19.33
N PHE A 381 38.23 -7.88 18.67
CA PHE A 381 38.46 -7.89 17.22
C PHE A 381 39.39 -9.03 16.80
N LYS A 382 38.89 -9.89 15.91
CA LYS A 382 39.64 -10.99 15.34
C LYS A 382 39.37 -11.07 13.84
N LEU A 383 40.44 -10.97 13.04
CA LEU A 383 40.36 -11.25 11.61
C LEU A 383 40.09 -12.75 11.41
N LEU A 384 38.97 -13.07 10.77
CA LEU A 384 38.60 -14.44 10.39
C LEU A 384 39.08 -14.75 8.97
N PHE A 385 39.06 -13.75 8.09
CA PHE A 385 39.52 -13.87 6.71
C PHE A 385 39.97 -12.50 6.18
N PRO A 386 41.07 -12.41 5.41
CA PRO A 386 42.06 -13.47 5.17
C PRO A 386 42.77 -13.89 6.47
N GLU A 387 43.33 -15.11 6.54
CA GLU A 387 44.03 -15.61 7.74
C GLU A 387 45.33 -14.83 8.07
N SER A 388 45.72 -13.90 7.19
CA SER A 388 46.92 -13.08 7.26
C SER A 388 46.59 -11.62 6.96
N ASN A 389 47.25 -10.71 7.67
CA ASN A 389 47.21 -9.27 7.38
C ASN A 389 48.11 -8.86 6.19
N SER A 390 48.77 -9.82 5.55
CA SER A 390 49.56 -9.65 4.34
C SER A 390 49.00 -10.59 3.27
N ILE A 391 48.35 -10.01 2.28
CA ILE A 391 47.80 -10.70 1.10
C ILE A 391 48.34 -10.06 -0.18
N GLU A 392 48.54 -10.86 -1.23
CA GLU A 392 48.76 -10.34 -2.57
C GLU A 392 47.41 -10.02 -3.20
N VAL A 393 47.23 -8.78 -3.63
CA VAL A 393 46.00 -8.31 -4.28
C VAL A 393 46.23 -8.12 -5.77
N VAL A 394 45.21 -8.43 -6.57
CA VAL A 394 45.22 -8.19 -8.00
C VAL A 394 44.37 -6.96 -8.28
N GLU A 395 44.93 -5.99 -8.99
CA GLU A 395 44.23 -4.75 -9.35
C GLU A 395 42.91 -5.05 -10.10
N GLY A 396 41.81 -4.47 -9.61
CA GLY A 396 40.47 -4.64 -10.18
C GLY A 396 39.67 -5.83 -9.63
N LEU A 397 40.21 -6.64 -8.71
CA LEU A 397 39.46 -7.69 -8.02
C LEU A 397 39.13 -7.31 -6.57
N PRO A 398 37.92 -7.64 -6.08
CA PRO A 398 37.55 -7.39 -4.70
C PRO A 398 38.36 -8.27 -3.74
N VAL A 399 38.62 -7.73 -2.54
CA VAL A 399 39.21 -8.48 -1.43
C VAL A 399 38.09 -8.81 -0.44
N ASP A 400 37.77 -10.10 -0.32
CA ASP A 400 36.85 -10.56 0.71
C ASP A 400 37.51 -10.49 2.09
N TYR A 401 36.74 -10.09 3.10
CA TYR A 401 37.20 -10.04 4.48
C TYR A 401 36.07 -10.40 5.46
N ALA A 402 36.45 -10.89 6.63
CA ALA A 402 35.54 -11.19 7.72
C ALA A 402 36.22 -10.91 9.06
N ILE A 403 35.53 -10.24 9.98
CA ILE A 403 36.02 -9.90 11.32
C ILE A 403 34.98 -10.37 12.34
N ALA A 404 35.43 -11.03 13.40
CA ALA A 404 34.64 -11.27 14.60
C ALA A 404 34.95 -10.18 15.65
N PHE A 405 33.96 -9.86 16.46
CA PHE A 405 34.06 -8.89 17.55
C PHE A 405 33.09 -9.28 18.67
N ASN A 406 33.27 -8.70 19.85
CA ASN A 406 32.35 -8.85 20.96
C ASN A 406 31.14 -7.92 20.75
N GLU A 407 29.95 -8.50 20.63
CA GLU A 407 28.72 -7.76 20.33
C GLU A 407 28.27 -6.84 21.48
N LYS A 408 28.40 -7.29 22.73
CA LYS A 408 27.94 -6.54 23.92
C LYS A 408 28.44 -5.08 23.98
N PRO A 409 29.75 -4.78 23.91
CA PRO A 409 30.23 -3.39 23.93
C PRO A 409 29.85 -2.60 22.68
N VAL A 410 29.78 -3.23 21.50
CA VAL A 410 29.37 -2.56 20.25
C VAL A 410 27.94 -2.06 20.34
N THR A 411 27.03 -2.91 20.80
CA THR A 411 25.62 -2.58 20.95
C THR A 411 25.39 -1.54 22.05
N GLN A 412 26.07 -1.67 23.20
CA GLN A 412 25.88 -0.76 24.34
C GLN A 412 26.45 0.66 24.10
N MET A 413 27.51 0.79 23.30
CA MET A 413 28.14 2.09 23.00
C MET A 413 27.68 2.70 21.68
N GLY A 414 26.81 2.04 20.91
CA GLY A 414 26.43 2.47 19.56
C GLY A 414 27.63 2.58 18.62
N ALA A 415 28.64 1.71 18.79
CA ALA A 415 29.91 1.82 18.10
C ALA A 415 29.81 1.32 16.65
N TRP A 416 30.50 2.01 15.75
CA TRP A 416 30.61 1.63 14.35
C TRP A 416 31.97 0.99 14.09
N ILE A 417 31.98 -0.15 13.40
CA ILE A 417 33.23 -0.82 13.01
C ILE A 417 33.63 -0.29 11.63
N PHE A 418 34.78 0.37 11.57
CA PHE A 418 35.36 0.84 10.32
C PHE A 418 36.51 -0.08 9.91
N THR A 419 36.48 -0.53 8.66
CA THR A 419 37.58 -1.27 8.03
C THR A 419 38.23 -0.41 6.95
N SER A 420 39.51 -0.09 7.12
CA SER A 420 40.34 0.55 6.08
C SER A 420 41.26 -0.48 5.43
N PHE A 421 41.36 -0.45 4.10
CA PHE A 421 42.28 -1.28 3.30
C PHE A 421 43.51 -0.49 2.88
#